data_AF-A0A1L9T9E6-F1
#
_entry.id   AF-A0A1L9T9E6-F1
#
_cell.length_a   1.000
_cell.length_b   1.000
_cell.length_c   1.000
_cell.angle_alpha   90.00
_cell.angle_beta   90.00
_cell.angle_gamma   90.00
#
_symmetry.space_group_name_H-M   'P 1'
#
loop_
_entity.id
_entity.type
_entity.pdbx_description
1 polymer ?
#
loop_
_entity_poly.entity_id
_entity_poly.type
_entity_poly.pdbx_seq_one_letter_code
_entity_poly.pdbx_strand_id
1 'polypeptide(L)' 'MLDNPVSCINLSCVPAAPEDPLYRLMREYREDQDARKIDLGIGAYRDETGKPWVLPVVKKVSPC' A
#
# COMPACT_ATOMS: atom_id res chain seq x y z
N MET A 1 15.33 -30.19 25.08
CA MET A 1 14.37 -30.05 26.20
C MET A 1 13.31 -29.08 25.72
N LEU A 2 12.16 -29.65 25.35
CA LEU A 2 10.87 -29.06 24.95
C LEU A 2 10.86 -27.55 24.59
N ASP A 3 10.89 -27.28 23.29
CA ASP A 3 10.24 -26.10 22.69
C ASP A 3 8.76 -26.12 23.10
N ASN A 4 8.45 -25.44 24.21
CA ASN A 4 7.12 -25.38 24.78
C ASN A 4 6.24 -24.46 23.90
N PRO A 5 5.16 -24.97 23.28
CA PRO A 5 4.34 -24.21 22.35
C PRO A 5 3.36 -23.31 23.10
N VAL A 6 3.87 -22.23 23.71
CA VAL A 6 2.99 -21.11 24.05
C VAL A 6 2.93 -20.24 22.80
N SER A 7 1.99 -20.57 21.93
CA SER A 7 1.58 -19.68 20.86
C SER A 7 1.37 -18.28 21.44
N CYS A 8 1.90 -17.27 20.76
CA CYS A 8 1.70 -15.88 21.14
C CYS A 8 0.22 -15.52 20.96
N ILE A 9 -0.61 -15.87 21.94
CA ILE A 9 -2.05 -15.53 21.97
C ILE A 9 -2.21 -14.04 22.29
N ASN A 10 -1.22 -13.44 22.97
CA ASN A 10 -1.18 -12.02 23.25
C ASN A 10 -0.47 -11.25 22.11
N LEU A 11 -1.15 -10.25 21.55
CA LEU A 11 -0.65 -9.42 20.44
C LEU A 11 0.67 -8.70 20.77
N SER A 12 0.97 -8.40 22.04
CA SER A 12 2.21 -7.72 22.45
C SER A 12 3.48 -8.55 22.29
N CYS A 13 3.35 -9.87 22.18
CA CYS A 13 4.50 -10.79 22.00
C CYS A 13 4.73 -11.17 20.54
N VAL A 14 3.93 -10.64 19.60
CA VAL A 14 4.08 -10.89 18.17
C VAL A 14 5.02 -9.84 17.58
N PRO A 15 6.20 -10.21 17.05
CA PRO A 15 7.08 -9.26 16.40
C PRO A 15 6.42 -8.69 15.13
N ALA A 16 6.67 -7.41 14.85
CA ALA A 16 6.17 -6.79 13.62
C ALA A 16 6.77 -7.48 12.39
N ALA A 17 5.94 -7.72 11.38
CA ALA A 17 6.40 -8.22 10.10
C ALA A 17 7.33 -7.19 9.43
N PRO A 18 8.30 -7.64 8.63
CA PRO A 18 9.12 -6.73 7.84
C PRO A 18 8.24 -5.90 6.89
N GLU A 19 8.68 -4.67 6.63
CA GLU A 19 7.99 -3.75 5.71
C GLU A 19 7.99 -4.32 4.29
N ASP A 20 6.84 -4.28 3.63
CA ASP A 20 6.74 -4.71 2.23
C ASP A 20 7.53 -3.75 1.32
N PRO A 21 8.35 -4.26 0.39
CA PRO A 21 9.10 -3.42 -0.54
C PRO A 21 8.25 -2.43 -1.33
N LEU A 22 7.01 -2.78 -1.68
CA LEU A 22 6.07 -1.89 -2.37
C LEU A 22 5.62 -0.73 -1.46
N TYR A 23 5.30 -1.02 -0.19
CA TYR A 23 4.93 0.02 0.78
C TYR A 23 6.09 0.97 1.04
N ARG A 24 7.31 0.44 1.12
CA ARG A 24 8.52 1.26 1.23
C ARG A 24 8.70 2.19 0.03
N LEU A 25 8.58 1.67 -1.19
CA LEU A 25 8.69 2.46 -2.42
C LEU A 25 7.63 3.57 -2.48
N MET A 26 6.40 3.28 -2.05
CA MET A 26 5.34 4.28 -1.98
C MET A 26 5.63 5.37 -0.95
N ARG A 27 6.24 5.04 0.20
CA ARG A 27 6.66 6.04 1.20
C ARG A 27 7.73 6.95 0.60
N GLU A 28 8.77 6.37 0.04
CA GLU A 28 9.88 7.12 -0.57
C GLU A 28 9.37 8.03 -1.70
N TYR A 29 8.46 7.55 -2.55
CA TYR A 29 7.80 8.37 -3.58
C TYR A 29 6.98 9.52 -3.00
N ARG A 30 6.28 9.32 -1.88
CA ARG A 30 5.48 10.39 -1.23
C ARG A 30 6.35 11.46 -0.59
N GLU A 31 7.48 11.06 0.00
CA GLU A 31 8.43 11.94 0.68
C GLU A 31 9.30 12.75 -0.30
N ASP A 32 9.49 12.27 -1.54
CA ASP A 32 10.21 12.99 -2.59
C ASP A 32 9.54 14.33 -2.93
N GLN A 33 10.33 15.41 -2.98
CA GLN A 33 9.86 16.77 -3.27
C GLN A 33 10.12 17.21 -4.72
N ASP A 34 10.77 16.40 -5.56
CA ASP A 34 10.98 16.74 -6.97
C ASP A 34 9.61 16.83 -7.68
N ALA A 35 9.34 17.98 -8.30
CA ALA A 35 8.11 18.24 -9.04
C ALA A 35 7.93 17.34 -10.28
N ARG A 36 8.97 16.64 -10.71
CA ARG A 36 9.00 15.73 -11.87
C ARG A 36 8.95 14.27 -11.48
N LYS A 37 8.73 13.94 -10.20
CA LYS A 37 8.63 12.54 -9.75
C LYS A 37 7.47 11.82 -10.46
N ILE A 38 7.71 10.55 -10.81
CA ILE A 38 6.73 9.68 -11.49
C ILE A 38 6.61 8.38 -10.71
N ASP A 39 5.37 7.98 -10.40
CA ASP A 39 5.08 6.70 -9.77
C ASP A 39 4.90 5.60 -10.84
N LEU A 40 5.90 4.74 -10.95
CA LEU A 40 5.89 3.54 -11.81
C LEU A 40 5.67 2.24 -11.01
N GLY A 41 5.47 2.33 -9.70
CA GLY A 41 5.33 1.17 -8.82
C GLY A 41 3.89 0.68 -8.70
N ILE A 42 2.93 1.61 -8.64
CA ILE A 42 1.52 1.24 -8.47
C ILE A 42 0.89 0.91 -9.83
N GLY A 43 0.52 -0.36 -10.02
CA GLY A 43 -0.22 -0.88 -11.19
C GLY A 43 -1.69 -0.44 -11.23
N ALA A 44 -1.97 0.85 -11.06
CA ALA A 44 -3.31 1.42 -11.13
C ALA A 44 -3.51 2.18 -12.44
N TYR A 45 -4.72 2.12 -13.00
CA TYR A 45 -5.07 2.88 -14.18
C TYR A 45 -5.04 4.38 -13.90
N ARG A 46 -4.36 5.10 -14.80
CA ARG A 46 -4.26 6.55 -14.77
C ARG A 46 -4.79 7.15 -16.06
N ASP A 47 -5.31 8.36 -15.97
CA ASP A 47 -5.71 9.14 -17.14
C ASP A 47 -4.51 9.75 -17.87
N GLU A 48 -4.77 10.47 -18.96
CA GLU A 48 -3.75 11.15 -19.78
C GLU A 48 -2.92 12.20 -19.00
N THR A 49 -3.38 12.61 -17.81
CA THR A 49 -2.71 13.57 -16.93
C THR A 49 -1.99 12.90 -15.75
N GLY A 50 -1.96 11.56 -15.70
CA GLY A 50 -1.32 10.80 -14.63
C GLY A 50 -2.14 10.71 -13.33
N LYS A 51 -3.42 11.06 -13.34
CA LYS A 51 -4.32 10.99 -12.17
C LYS A 51 -5.08 9.66 -12.13
N PRO A 52 -5.51 9.19 -10.95
CA PRO A 52 -6.32 7.98 -10.84
C PRO A 52 -7.57 8.04 -11.71
N TRP A 53 -7.77 7.04 -12.57
CA TRP A 53 -8.90 7.02 -13.49
C TRP A 53 -10.07 6.20 -12.92
N VAL A 54 -11.14 6.90 -12.54
CA VAL A 54 -12.39 6.26 -12.12
C VAL A 54 -13.32 6.11 -13.31
N LEU A 55 -13.64 4.87 -13.66
CA LEU A 55 -14.51 4.54 -14.79
C LEU A 55 -15.90 5.19 -14.65
N PRO A 56 -16.47 5.78 -15.72
CA PRO A 56 -17.77 6.44 -15.67
C PRO A 56 -18.92 5.53 -15.20
N VAL A 57 -18.87 4.23 -15.50
CA VAL A 57 -19.87 3.26 -15.07
C VAL A 57 -19.85 3.02 -13.55
N VAL A 58 -18.66 3.01 -12.93
CA VAL A 58 -18.51 2.82 -11.48
C VAL A 58 -19.06 4.03 -10.71
N LYS A 59 -18.83 5.25 -11.24
CA LYS A 59 -19.39 6.49 -10.65
C LYS A 59 -20.92 6.47 -10.60
N LYS A 60 -21.59 5.87 -11.59
CA LYS A 60 -23.06 5.80 -11.66
C LYS A 60 -23.68 4.84 -10.63
N VAL A 61 -22.91 3.85 -10.18
CA VAL A 61 -23.38 2.77 -9.29
C VAL A 61 -22.94 3.01 -7.84
N SER A 62 -22.08 4.00 -7.60
CA SER A 62 -21.62 4.34 -6.26
C SER A 62 -22.84 4.76 -5.40
N PRO A 63 -23.17 4.02 -4.33
CA PRO A 63 -24.31 4.35 -3.48
C PRO A 63 -24.07 5.71 -2.79
N CYS A 64 -25.15 6.49 -2.63
CA CYS A 64 -25.16 7.71 -1.84
C CYS A 64 -24.70 7.47 -0.40
#